data_AF-A0A4Y2D3T6-F1
#
_entry.id   AF-A0A4Y2D3T6-F1
#
_cell.length_a   1.000
_cell.length_b   1.000
_cell.length_c   1.000
_cell.angle_alpha   90.00
_cell.angle_beta   90.00
_cell.angle_gamma   90.00
#
_symmetry.space_group_name_H-M   'P 1'
#
loop_
_entity.id
_entity.type
_entity.pdbx_description
1 polymer ?
#
loop_
_entity_poly.entity_id
_entity_poly.type
_entity_poly.pdbx_seq_one_letter_code
_entity_poly.pdbx_strand_id
1 'polypeptide(L)'
;VLSTKRVSDLDTLLDFIQSATSELIWMNEKEEIEVSRDWSSKTLNISEIEEYQRALTIELEKREVHFNAVQDRGESLVLQKHPASKCIEAYLAAMQTQWSWLLQLMSCLDEHLKYAFVYHQFFNEAKECQTWLKQIENRLSTTYSRQNFSIDEGERLMREMQDLRDELSHYSNVVSSLIERSKDVVPLKQR
;
A
#
# COMPACT_ATOMS: atom_id res chain seq x y z
N VAL A 1 -41.57 -12.06 40.57
CA VAL A 1 -41.65 -12.43 39.13
C VAL A 1 -40.85 -11.39 38.36
N LEU A 2 -39.68 -11.74 37.81
CA LEU A 2 -39.03 -10.84 36.85
C LEU A 2 -39.99 -10.63 35.70
N SER A 3 -40.30 -9.38 35.35
CA SER A 3 -41.14 -9.07 34.18
C SER A 3 -40.48 -9.66 32.93
N THR A 4 -41.21 -10.49 32.17
CA THR A 4 -40.76 -11.11 30.90
C THR A 4 -40.16 -10.07 29.95
N LYS A 5 -40.70 -8.84 29.96
CA LYS A 5 -40.17 -7.70 29.20
C LYS A 5 -38.74 -7.34 29.60
N ARG A 6 -38.44 -7.27 30.90
CA ARG A 6 -37.10 -6.93 31.38
C ARG A 6 -36.08 -7.99 30.97
N VAL A 7 -36.46 -9.26 30.96
CA VAL A 7 -35.57 -10.35 30.53
C VAL A 7 -35.28 -10.20 29.03
N SER A 8 -36.31 -10.00 28.20
CA SER A 8 -36.14 -9.77 26.76
C SER A 8 -35.28 -8.53 26.44
N ASP A 9 -35.48 -7.42 27.14
CA ASP A 9 -34.68 -6.21 26.99
C ASP A 9 -33.20 -6.47 27.35
N LEU A 10 -32.94 -7.25 28.42
CA LEU A 10 -31.57 -7.62 28.79
C LEU A 10 -30.91 -8.55 27.78
N ASP A 11 -31.62 -9.54 27.26
CA ASP A 11 -31.09 -10.49 26.29
C ASP A 11 -30.71 -9.76 24.98
N THR A 12 -31.61 -8.93 24.45
CA THR A 12 -31.35 -8.16 23.23
C THR A 12 -30.21 -7.15 23.39
N LEU A 13 -30.09 -6.52 24.57
CA LEU A 13 -28.98 -5.64 24.87
C LEU A 13 -27.65 -6.39 24.93
N LEU A 14 -27.62 -7.56 25.58
CA LEU A 14 -26.42 -8.37 25.71
C LEU A 14 -25.93 -8.82 24.32
N ASP A 15 -26.83 -9.34 23.49
CA ASP A 15 -26.51 -9.78 22.13
C ASP A 15 -25.95 -8.64 21.27
N PHE A 16 -26.54 -7.44 21.37
CA PHE A 16 -26.05 -6.25 20.68
C PHE A 16 -24.65 -5.85 21.18
N ILE A 17 -24.46 -5.70 22.49
CA ILE A 17 -23.17 -5.25 23.06
C ILE A 17 -22.06 -6.24 22.74
N GLN A 18 -22.32 -7.55 22.83
CA GLN A 18 -21.32 -8.56 22.49
C GLN A 18 -20.90 -8.48 21.02
N SER A 19 -21.87 -8.34 20.12
CA SER A 19 -21.60 -8.19 18.68
C SER A 19 -20.83 -6.90 18.38
N ALA A 20 -21.27 -5.77 18.93
CA ALA A 20 -20.62 -4.48 18.76
C ALA A 20 -19.19 -4.44 19.32
N THR A 21 -18.99 -5.04 20.50
CA THR A 21 -17.66 -5.11 21.13
C THR A 21 -16.71 -5.99 20.31
N SER A 22 -17.19 -7.11 19.76
CA SER A 22 -16.39 -7.96 18.88
C SER A 22 -15.91 -7.19 17.64
N GLU A 23 -16.78 -6.42 17.00
CA GLU A 23 -16.41 -5.61 15.84
C GLU A 23 -15.41 -4.50 16.20
N LEU A 24 -15.63 -3.81 17.33
CA LEU A 24 -14.70 -2.79 17.82
C LEU A 24 -13.31 -3.34 18.13
N ILE A 25 -13.21 -4.50 18.78
CA ILE A 25 -11.93 -5.16 19.06
C ILE A 25 -11.21 -5.47 17.74
N TRP A 26 -11.90 -6.09 16.80
CA TRP A 26 -11.30 -6.43 15.50
C TRP A 26 -10.81 -5.18 14.75
N MET A 27 -11.59 -4.11 14.72
CA MET A 27 -11.16 -2.86 14.06
C MET A 27 -9.94 -2.23 14.75
N ASN A 28 -9.89 -2.27 16.08
CA ASN A 28 -8.73 -1.76 16.85
C ASN A 28 -7.46 -2.58 16.58
N GLU A 29 -7.58 -3.92 16.46
CA GLU A 29 -6.44 -4.78 16.10
C GLU A 29 -5.88 -4.42 14.72
N LYS A 30 -6.74 -4.10 13.73
CA LYS A 30 -6.29 -3.65 12.41
C LYS A 30 -5.67 -2.26 12.46
N GLU A 31 -6.27 -1.33 13.21
CA GLU A 31 -5.70 0.00 13.42
C GLU A 31 -4.29 -0.07 14.00
N GLU A 32 -4.07 -0.87 15.05
CA GLU A 32 -2.77 -0.95 15.73
C GLU A 32 -1.66 -1.41 14.77
N ILE A 33 -1.97 -2.33 13.86
CA ILE A 33 -1.03 -2.79 12.82
C ILE A 33 -0.65 -1.63 11.90
N GLU A 34 -1.64 -0.86 11.41
CA GLU A 34 -1.37 0.23 10.46
C GLU A 34 -0.67 1.42 11.10
N VAL A 35 -1.06 1.79 12.32
CA VAL A 35 -0.45 2.92 13.05
C VAL A 35 0.98 2.60 13.48
N SER A 36 1.30 1.34 13.78
CA SER A 36 2.65 0.92 14.19
C SER A 36 3.60 0.62 13.02
N ARG A 37 3.10 0.66 11.77
CA ARG A 37 3.89 0.31 10.59
C ARG A 37 4.98 1.35 10.30
N ASP A 38 6.24 0.94 10.36
CA ASP A 38 7.40 1.77 10.01
C ASP A 38 7.66 1.78 8.49
N TRP A 39 7.13 2.79 7.81
CA TRP A 39 7.34 3.02 6.37
C TRP A 39 8.76 3.46 6.00
N SER A 40 9.60 3.83 6.97
CA SER A 40 10.98 4.29 6.75
C SER A 40 12.00 3.14 6.73
N SER A 41 11.58 1.95 7.15
CA SER A 41 12.46 0.80 7.30
C SER A 41 13.10 0.38 5.97
N LYS A 42 14.42 0.17 5.99
CA LYS A 42 15.19 -0.32 4.82
C LYS A 42 14.93 -1.79 4.50
N THR A 43 14.36 -2.53 5.44
CA THR A 43 14.02 -3.96 5.29
C THR A 43 12.53 -4.16 5.03
N LEU A 44 11.80 -3.08 4.73
CA LEU A 44 10.37 -3.14 4.44
C LEU A 44 10.12 -4.00 3.20
N ASN A 45 9.33 -5.04 3.34
CA ASN A 45 8.97 -5.94 2.25
C ASN A 45 7.67 -5.48 1.60
N ILE A 46 7.78 -4.72 0.50
CA ILE A 46 6.60 -4.14 -0.17
C ILE A 46 5.64 -5.23 -0.67
N SER A 47 6.16 -6.34 -1.20
CA SER A 47 5.31 -7.44 -1.69
C SER A 47 4.48 -8.10 -0.60
N GLU A 48 5.04 -8.25 0.61
CA GLU A 48 4.30 -8.77 1.77
C GLU A 48 3.19 -7.79 2.20
N ILE A 49 3.45 -6.49 2.13
CA ILE A 49 2.45 -5.47 2.44
C ILE A 49 1.34 -5.41 1.39
N GLU A 50 1.67 -5.61 0.11
CA GLU A 50 0.66 -5.73 -0.97
C GLU A 50 -0.24 -6.96 -0.78
N GLU A 51 0.33 -8.10 -0.38
CA GLU A 51 -0.45 -9.30 -0.07
C GLU A 51 -1.36 -9.07 1.15
N TYR A 52 -0.82 -8.43 2.19
CA TYR A 52 -1.59 -8.02 3.36
C TYR A 52 -2.74 -7.07 2.99
N GLN A 53 -2.48 -6.03 2.21
CA GLN A 53 -3.48 -5.05 1.77
C GLN A 53 -4.61 -5.73 1.00
N ARG A 54 -4.28 -6.63 0.07
CA ARG A 54 -5.28 -7.42 -0.67
C ARG A 54 -6.13 -8.30 0.24
N ALA A 55 -5.49 -8.97 1.21
CA ALA A 55 -6.19 -9.81 2.17
C ALA A 55 -7.12 -8.98 3.07
N LEU A 56 -6.65 -7.83 3.55
CA LEU A 56 -7.41 -6.94 4.41
C LEU A 56 -8.61 -6.32 3.67
N THR A 57 -8.46 -5.93 2.41
CA THR A 57 -9.59 -5.45 1.59
C THR A 57 -10.69 -6.50 1.46
N ILE A 58 -10.33 -7.76 1.18
CA ILE A 58 -11.30 -8.87 1.12
C ILE A 58 -11.94 -9.14 2.50
N GLU A 59 -11.17 -9.02 3.57
CA GLU A 59 -11.68 -9.17 4.94
C GLU A 59 -12.67 -8.06 5.29
N LEU A 60 -12.36 -6.81 4.92
CA LEU A 60 -13.22 -5.63 5.11
C LEU A 60 -14.55 -5.78 4.37
N GLU A 61 -14.54 -6.19 3.10
CA GLU A 61 -15.77 -6.42 2.33
C GLU A 61 -16.70 -7.45 3.01
N LYS A 62 -16.13 -8.50 3.61
CA LYS A 62 -16.90 -9.51 4.35
C LYS A 62 -17.39 -8.97 5.69
N ARG A 63 -16.54 -8.21 6.40
CA ARG A 63 -16.85 -7.62 7.70
C ARG A 63 -17.91 -6.53 7.60
N GLU A 64 -17.94 -5.77 6.51
CA GLU A 64 -18.92 -4.71 6.27
C GLU A 64 -20.36 -5.23 6.38
N VAL A 65 -20.62 -6.44 5.87
CA VAL A 65 -21.95 -7.08 5.98
C VAL A 65 -22.33 -7.32 7.44
N HIS A 66 -21.38 -7.80 8.26
CA HIS A 66 -21.64 -8.05 9.67
C HIS A 66 -21.76 -6.75 10.47
N PHE A 67 -20.88 -5.78 10.21
CA PHE A 67 -20.92 -4.45 10.77
C PHE A 67 -22.29 -3.78 10.54
N ASN A 68 -22.77 -3.76 9.30
CA ASN A 68 -24.07 -3.19 8.94
C ASN A 68 -25.21 -3.92 9.65
N ALA A 69 -25.17 -5.25 9.74
CA ALA A 69 -26.19 -6.00 10.48
C ALA A 69 -26.24 -5.66 11.98
N VAL A 70 -25.10 -5.34 12.60
CA VAL A 70 -25.04 -4.90 14.00
C VAL A 70 -25.55 -3.46 14.14
N GLN A 71 -25.20 -2.57 13.21
CA GLN A 71 -25.73 -1.20 13.14
C GLN A 71 -27.26 -1.21 13.03
N ASP A 72 -27.81 -1.90 12.04
CA ASP A 72 -29.25 -2.02 11.79
C ASP A 72 -30.00 -2.57 13.02
N ARG A 73 -29.41 -3.57 13.70
CA ARG A 73 -29.99 -4.12 14.93
C ARG A 73 -30.03 -3.08 16.05
N GLY A 74 -28.94 -2.35 16.26
CA GLY A 74 -28.89 -1.31 17.29
C GLY A 74 -29.85 -0.15 16.99
N GLU A 75 -29.92 0.30 15.74
CA GLU A 75 -30.86 1.32 15.30
C GLU A 75 -32.32 0.88 15.52
N SER A 76 -32.65 -0.38 15.22
CA SER A 76 -33.96 -0.94 15.49
C SER A 76 -34.31 -0.95 16.98
N LEU A 77 -33.36 -1.31 17.86
CA LEU A 77 -33.56 -1.25 19.32
C LEU A 77 -33.79 0.20 19.80
N VAL A 78 -33.07 1.16 19.24
CA VAL A 78 -33.26 2.59 19.54
C VAL A 78 -34.65 3.05 19.09
N LEU A 79 -35.07 2.69 17.88
CA LEU A 79 -36.40 3.03 17.33
C LEU A 79 -37.54 2.46 18.20
N GLN A 80 -37.34 1.25 18.72
CA GLN A 80 -38.27 0.59 19.65
C GLN A 80 -38.27 1.19 21.07
N LYS A 81 -37.48 2.25 21.31
CA LYS A 81 -37.33 2.93 22.60
C LYS A 81 -36.86 1.98 23.70
N HIS A 82 -35.87 1.14 23.37
CA HIS A 82 -35.25 0.24 24.32
C HIS A 82 -34.79 1.00 25.59
N PRO A 83 -34.97 0.45 26.81
CA PRO A 83 -34.59 1.17 28.05
C PRO A 83 -33.12 1.64 28.10
N ALA A 84 -32.25 0.96 27.35
CA ALA A 84 -30.82 1.29 27.24
C ALA A 84 -30.43 2.05 25.95
N SER A 85 -31.36 2.71 25.25
CA SER A 85 -31.09 3.40 23.97
C SER A 85 -29.83 4.28 23.99
N LYS A 86 -29.59 5.05 25.05
CA LYS A 86 -28.39 5.90 25.17
C LYS A 86 -27.07 5.13 25.09
N CYS A 87 -27.04 3.93 25.68
CA CYS A 87 -25.86 3.05 25.61
C CYS A 87 -25.69 2.51 24.19
N ILE A 88 -26.79 2.06 23.58
CA ILE A 88 -26.80 1.54 22.21
C ILE A 88 -26.33 2.60 21.23
N GLU A 89 -26.86 3.83 21.30
CA GLU A 89 -26.44 4.97 20.49
C GLU A 89 -24.94 5.28 20.62
N ALA A 90 -24.39 5.20 21.84
CA ALA A 90 -22.96 5.41 22.05
C ALA A 90 -22.10 4.34 21.35
N TYR A 91 -22.52 3.07 21.40
CA TYR A 91 -21.86 1.98 20.67
C TYR A 91 -21.97 2.14 19.15
N LEU A 92 -23.15 2.50 18.63
CA LEU A 92 -23.35 2.75 17.20
C LEU A 92 -22.41 3.84 16.69
N ALA A 93 -22.33 4.97 17.42
CA ALA A 93 -21.44 6.08 17.09
C ALA A 93 -19.96 5.68 17.15
N ALA A 94 -19.55 4.93 18.17
CA ALA A 94 -18.18 4.44 18.31
C ALA A 94 -17.81 3.50 17.16
N MET A 95 -18.69 2.55 16.83
CA MET A 95 -18.50 1.63 15.71
C MET A 95 -18.39 2.38 14.38
N GLN A 96 -19.27 3.35 14.12
CA GLN A 96 -19.21 4.14 12.89
C GLN A 96 -17.93 4.97 12.78
N THR A 97 -17.51 5.59 13.88
CA THR A 97 -16.26 6.36 13.93
C THR A 97 -15.06 5.47 13.64
N GLN A 98 -15.00 4.31 14.30
CA GLN A 98 -13.89 3.36 14.13
C GLN A 98 -13.83 2.79 12.71
N TRP A 99 -14.98 2.45 12.12
CA TRP A 99 -15.04 1.96 10.75
C TRP A 99 -14.57 3.01 9.74
N SER A 100 -15.05 4.24 9.86
CA SER A 100 -14.61 5.35 9.01
C SER A 100 -13.12 5.66 9.18
N TRP A 101 -12.58 5.53 10.39
CA TRP A 101 -11.15 5.68 10.64
C TRP A 101 -10.34 4.57 9.96
N LEU A 102 -10.76 3.32 10.08
CA LEU A 102 -10.08 2.19 9.45
C LEU A 102 -10.05 2.32 7.91
N LEU A 103 -11.13 2.81 7.28
CA LEU A 103 -11.13 3.09 5.83
C LEU A 103 -10.16 4.21 5.42
N GLN A 104 -9.94 5.20 6.28
CA GLN A 104 -8.92 6.23 6.04
C GLN A 104 -7.51 5.63 6.13
N LEU A 105 -7.25 4.76 7.11
CA LEU A 105 -5.97 4.05 7.21
C LEU A 105 -5.71 3.18 5.97
N MET A 106 -6.73 2.49 5.45
CA MET A 106 -6.62 1.75 4.19
C MET A 106 -6.28 2.64 3.00
N SER A 107 -6.88 3.82 2.93
CA SER A 107 -6.57 4.79 1.88
C SER A 107 -5.12 5.28 1.97
N CYS A 108 -4.62 5.51 3.20
CA CYS A 108 -3.21 5.85 3.42
C CYS A 108 -2.29 4.69 3.04
N LEU A 109 -2.62 3.45 3.39
CA LEU A 109 -1.88 2.25 3.02
C LEU A 109 -1.73 2.13 1.50
N ASP A 110 -2.81 2.34 0.74
CA ASP A 110 -2.79 2.34 -0.72
C ASP A 110 -1.88 3.43 -1.30
N GLU A 111 -1.95 4.64 -0.74
CA GLU A 111 -1.12 5.74 -1.19
C GLU A 111 0.37 5.49 -0.89
N HIS A 112 0.68 4.96 0.31
CA HIS A 112 2.03 4.59 0.68
C HIS A 112 2.61 3.49 -0.21
N LEU A 113 1.84 2.45 -0.52
CA LEU A 113 2.24 1.39 -1.45
C LEU A 113 2.53 1.94 -2.84
N LYS A 114 1.66 2.82 -3.36
CA LYS A 114 1.87 3.48 -4.66
C LYS A 114 3.19 4.27 -4.68
N TYR A 115 3.47 5.05 -3.64
CA TYR A 115 4.72 5.80 -3.57
C TYR A 115 5.94 4.89 -3.41
N ALA A 116 5.83 3.81 -2.63
CA ALA A 116 6.90 2.84 -2.49
C ALA A 116 7.21 2.15 -3.82
N PHE A 117 6.19 1.76 -4.57
CA PHE A 117 6.33 1.21 -5.92
C PHE A 117 7.08 2.18 -6.85
N VAL A 118 6.64 3.44 -6.93
CA VAL A 118 7.29 4.47 -7.76
C VAL A 118 8.75 4.70 -7.34
N TYR A 119 9.01 4.75 -6.03
CA TYR A 119 10.36 4.88 -5.48
C TYR A 119 11.25 3.72 -5.92
N HIS A 120 10.83 2.47 -5.69
CA HIS A 120 11.64 1.29 -6.03
C HIS A 120 11.84 1.15 -7.53
N GLN A 121 10.80 1.40 -8.33
CA GLN A 121 10.89 1.40 -9.78
C GLN A 121 11.93 2.42 -10.27
N PHE A 122 11.87 3.67 -9.79
CA PHE A 122 12.82 4.71 -10.16
C PHE A 122 14.26 4.34 -9.83
N PHE A 123 14.53 3.87 -8.60
CA PHE A 123 15.90 3.52 -8.19
C PHE A 123 16.44 2.28 -8.89
N ASN A 124 15.59 1.31 -9.24
CA ASN A 124 15.98 0.15 -10.03
C ASN A 124 16.37 0.56 -11.45
N GLU A 125 15.51 1.33 -12.14
CA GLU A 125 15.80 1.82 -13.50
C GLU A 125 17.05 2.73 -13.53
N ALA A 126 17.23 3.59 -12.53
CA ALA A 126 18.43 4.42 -12.41
C ALA A 126 19.70 3.57 -12.21
N LYS A 127 19.62 2.49 -11.42
CA LYS A 127 20.73 1.56 -11.20
C LYS A 127 21.06 0.75 -12.46
N GLU A 128 20.04 0.31 -13.20
CA GLU A 128 20.21 -0.36 -14.48
C GLU A 128 20.88 0.55 -15.50
N CYS A 129 20.39 1.79 -15.64
CA CYS A 129 20.99 2.81 -16.49
C CYS A 129 22.45 3.08 -16.11
N GLN A 130 22.74 3.25 -14.81
CA GLN A 130 24.12 3.45 -14.34
C GLN A 130 25.02 2.24 -14.64
N THR A 131 24.50 1.02 -14.51
CA THR A 131 25.24 -0.20 -14.80
C THR A 131 25.54 -0.31 -16.29
N TRP A 132 24.57 -0.02 -17.14
CA TRP A 132 24.73 0.01 -18.59
C TRP A 132 25.76 1.06 -19.02
N LEU A 133 25.67 2.29 -18.51
CA LEU A 133 26.65 3.35 -18.81
C LEU A 133 28.09 2.94 -18.45
N LYS A 134 28.28 2.29 -17.30
CA LYS A 134 29.61 1.75 -16.90
C LYS A 134 30.12 0.67 -17.85
N GLN A 135 29.23 -0.18 -18.37
CA GLN A 135 29.62 -1.19 -19.37
C GLN A 135 30.06 -0.52 -20.69
N ILE A 136 29.38 0.53 -21.11
CA ILE A 136 29.76 1.29 -22.30
C ILE A 136 31.10 2.00 -22.12
N GLU A 137 31.30 2.68 -20.99
CA GLU A 137 32.57 3.32 -20.65
C GLU A 137 33.72 2.31 -20.68
N ASN A 138 33.51 1.12 -20.11
CA ASN A 138 34.48 0.04 -20.15
C ASN A 138 34.80 -0.39 -21.59
N ARG A 139 33.78 -0.66 -22.43
CA ARG A 139 33.98 -1.03 -23.85
C ARG A 139 34.74 0.04 -24.64
N LEU A 140 34.41 1.33 -24.43
CA LEU A 140 35.13 2.46 -25.04
C LEU A 140 36.60 2.48 -24.62
N SER A 141 36.88 2.28 -23.33
CA SER A 141 38.25 2.29 -22.80
C SER A 141 39.08 1.07 -23.18
N THR A 142 38.47 -0.07 -23.50
CA THR A 142 39.17 -1.34 -23.72
C THR A 142 39.15 -1.79 -25.18
N THR A 143 37.97 -1.99 -25.76
CA THR A 143 37.80 -2.56 -27.10
C THR A 143 38.05 -1.52 -28.18
N TYR A 144 37.52 -0.31 -28.01
CA TYR A 144 37.59 0.75 -29.03
C TYR A 144 38.86 1.62 -28.94
N SER A 145 39.64 1.50 -27.85
CA SER A 145 40.92 2.21 -27.68
C SER A 145 42.13 1.48 -28.30
N ARG A 146 41.92 0.28 -28.84
CA ARG A 146 42.99 -0.55 -29.43
C ARG A 146 43.49 0.07 -30.74
N GLN A 147 44.82 0.19 -30.85
CA GLN A 147 45.47 0.75 -32.03
C GLN A 147 45.80 -0.28 -33.12
N ASN A 148 45.78 -1.58 -32.77
CA ASN A 148 46.12 -2.68 -33.68
C ASN A 148 44.92 -3.62 -33.86
N PHE A 149 44.40 -3.68 -35.07
CA PHE A 149 43.31 -4.56 -35.51
C PHE A 149 43.47 -4.90 -37.00
N SER A 150 42.92 -6.03 -37.45
CA SER A 150 42.83 -6.34 -38.88
C SER A 150 41.75 -5.48 -39.56
N ILE A 151 41.74 -5.42 -40.89
CA ILE A 151 40.73 -4.68 -41.65
C ILE A 151 39.31 -5.19 -41.33
N ASP A 152 39.12 -6.52 -41.31
CA ASP A 152 37.84 -7.15 -40.99
C ASP A 152 37.37 -6.86 -39.56
N GLU A 153 38.31 -6.82 -38.59
CA GLU A 153 38.02 -6.44 -37.21
C GLU A 153 37.63 -4.95 -37.10
N GLY A 154 38.31 -4.08 -37.83
CA GLY A 154 38.00 -2.65 -37.89
C GLY A 154 36.61 -2.38 -38.46
N GLU A 155 36.23 -3.04 -39.55
CA GLU A 155 34.89 -2.93 -40.13
C GLU A 155 33.79 -3.43 -39.19
N ARG A 156 34.03 -4.54 -38.46
CA ARG A 156 33.10 -5.03 -37.45
C ARG A 156 32.96 -4.04 -36.29
N LEU A 157 34.07 -3.53 -35.76
CA LEU A 157 34.06 -2.54 -34.68
C LEU A 157 33.33 -1.26 -35.08
N MET A 158 33.48 -0.80 -36.33
CA MET A 158 32.74 0.36 -36.83
C MET A 158 31.22 0.13 -36.83
N ARG A 159 30.75 -1.06 -37.24
CA ARG A 159 29.31 -1.41 -37.17
C ARG A 159 28.83 -1.42 -35.73
N GLU A 160 29.56 -2.08 -34.84
CA GLU A 160 29.22 -2.10 -33.41
C GLU A 160 29.20 -0.70 -32.77
N MET A 161 30.07 0.23 -33.20
CA MET A 161 30.04 1.62 -32.72
C MET A 161 28.80 2.38 -33.24
N GLN A 162 28.33 2.07 -34.44
CA GLN A 162 27.09 2.67 -34.97
C GLN A 162 25.87 2.18 -34.18
N ASP A 163 25.79 0.88 -33.90
CA ASP A 163 24.73 0.31 -33.06
C ASP A 163 24.78 0.90 -31.64
N LEU A 164 25.98 1.02 -31.07
CA LEU A 164 26.18 1.63 -29.76
C LEU A 164 25.72 3.10 -29.70
N ARG A 165 25.95 3.88 -30.76
CA ARG A 165 25.48 5.27 -30.85
C ARG A 165 23.95 5.34 -30.82
N ASP A 166 23.29 4.41 -31.50
CA ASP A 166 21.82 4.38 -31.55
C ASP A 166 21.25 3.94 -30.17
N GLU A 167 21.91 3.00 -29.49
CA GLU A 167 21.61 2.66 -28.08
C GLU A 167 21.83 3.84 -27.12
N LEU A 168 22.91 4.62 -27.29
CA LEU A 168 23.16 5.83 -26.50
C LEU A 168 22.06 6.87 -26.67
N SER A 169 21.50 7.01 -27.87
CA SER A 169 20.35 7.88 -28.12
C SER A 169 19.12 7.41 -27.33
N HIS A 170 18.85 6.09 -27.31
CA HIS A 170 17.77 5.53 -26.51
C HIS A 170 17.96 5.79 -25.01
N TYR A 171 19.14 5.51 -24.46
CA TYR A 171 19.41 5.74 -23.03
C TYR A 171 19.43 7.22 -22.65
N SER A 172 19.77 8.13 -23.56
CA SER A 172 19.60 9.57 -23.33
C SER A 172 18.13 9.93 -23.03
N ASN A 173 17.18 9.31 -23.76
CA ASN A 173 15.75 9.48 -23.50
C ASN A 173 15.34 8.87 -22.15
N VAL A 174 15.87 7.69 -21.80
CA VAL A 174 15.64 7.05 -20.49
C VAL A 174 16.14 7.94 -19.35
N VAL A 175 17.35 8.48 -19.45
CA VAL A 175 17.92 9.41 -18.45
C VAL A 175 17.06 10.67 -18.34
N SER A 176 16.60 11.22 -19.47
CA SER A 176 15.71 12.39 -19.47
C SER A 176 14.40 12.11 -18.74
N SER A 177 13.79 10.93 -19.00
CA SER A 177 12.58 10.49 -18.29
C SER A 177 12.82 10.26 -16.79
N LEU A 178 13.97 9.68 -16.42
CA LEU A 178 14.35 9.52 -15.01
C LEU A 178 14.51 10.89 -14.33
N ILE A 179 15.15 11.87 -14.97
CA ILE A 179 15.27 13.23 -14.41
C ILE A 179 13.89 13.86 -14.18
N GLU A 180 12.96 13.68 -15.12
CA GLU A 180 11.60 14.18 -14.95
C GLU A 180 10.90 13.51 -13.77
N ARG A 181 10.88 12.17 -13.73
CA ARG A 181 10.24 11.37 -12.67
C ARG A 181 10.87 11.58 -11.29
N SER A 182 12.16 11.91 -11.23
CA SER A 182 12.85 12.15 -9.95
C SER A 182 12.23 13.27 -9.12
N LYS A 183 11.52 14.21 -9.75
CA LYS A 183 10.80 15.30 -9.09
C LYS A 183 9.58 14.82 -8.30
N ASP A 184 9.02 13.67 -8.68
CA ASP A 184 7.81 13.11 -8.09
C ASP A 184 8.12 11.97 -7.08
N VAL A 185 9.39 11.58 -6.95
CA VAL A 185 9.82 10.52 -6.02
C VAL A 185 9.87 11.09 -4.60
N VAL A 186 8.93 10.68 -3.76
CA VAL A 186 8.86 11.11 -2.36
C VAL A 186 9.95 10.39 -1.54
N PRO A 187 10.75 11.11 -0.73
CA PRO A 187 11.76 10.49 0.13
C PRO A 187 11.12 9.59 1.20
N LEU A 188 11.44 8.29 1.21
CA LEU A 188 10.96 7.36 2.23
C LEU A 188 11.47 7.69 3.65
N LYS A 189 12.64 8.34 3.77
CA LYS A 189 13.26 8.68 5.07
C LYS A 189 12.60 9.83 5.83
N GLN A 190 11.66 10.55 5.21
CA GLN A 190 10.97 11.69 5.84
C GLN A 190 9.54 11.33 6.27
N ARG A 191 9.20 10.04 6.27
CA ARG A 191 7.89 9.50 6.64
C ARG A 191 7.96 8.81 8.00
#